data_AF-A0A9D3MDZ3-F1
#
_entry.id   AF-A0A9D3MDZ3-F1
#
_cell.length_a   1.000
_cell.length_b   1.000
_cell.length_c   1.000
_cell.angle_alpha   90.00
_cell.angle_beta   90.00
_cell.angle_gamma   90.00
#
_symmetry.space_group_name_H-M   'P 1'
#
loop_
_entity.id
_entity.type
_entity.pdbx_description
1 polymer ?
#
loop_
_entity_poly.entity_id
_entity_poly.type
_entity_poly.pdbx_seq_one_letter_code
_entity_poly.pdbx_strand_id
1 'polypeptide(L)'
;MMKDLESLQHAEQSLMELQSRLEKAQEENRTVAVEKQNLEQKMRDEISGAKKEAHRLRELRQGAESELSRLKYAEEELVQVRVALKRAEKEMQAGWSVPEALQMWLQLTHEVEVQYYNIKKQSAELQLTVAKDEAEKIKKKRSSVFGTLHVAHSSSLDEVDHKILEAKKSLSEVTACLRERLHRWQQIEKLCGFPVVNNSGLPNLTATLYSDHSWVVMPRVSVPPYPIAGGVDDLDEDTPPIIPQFTSAASLMRPPVAQQQYVSFPPQPAGLPAPRPALPRP
;
A
#
# COMPACT_ATOMS: atom_id res chain seq x y z
N MET A 1 -53.21 -119.76 -7.20
CA MET A 1 -53.76 -119.14 -5.97
C MET A 1 -52.66 -118.57 -5.06
N MET A 2 -51.76 -119.35 -4.45
CA MET A 2 -50.69 -118.77 -3.58
C MET A 2 -49.68 -117.90 -4.33
N LYS A 3 -49.20 -118.33 -5.51
CA LYS A 3 -48.29 -117.54 -6.38
C LYS A 3 -48.91 -116.22 -6.86
N ASP A 4 -50.21 -116.21 -7.12
CA ASP A 4 -50.92 -115.02 -7.59
C ASP A 4 -51.08 -113.98 -6.47
N LEU A 5 -51.25 -114.44 -5.22
CA LEU A 5 -51.28 -113.61 -4.02
C LEU A 5 -49.91 -113.00 -3.68
N GLU A 6 -48.83 -113.77 -3.79
CA GLU A 6 -47.46 -113.26 -3.61
C GLU A 6 -47.09 -112.22 -4.68
N SER A 7 -47.51 -112.47 -5.93
CA SER A 7 -47.28 -111.52 -7.03
C SER A 7 -48.09 -110.24 -6.85
N LEU A 8 -49.31 -110.34 -6.31
CA LEU A 8 -50.15 -109.19 -5.98
C LEU A 8 -49.56 -108.39 -4.80
N GLN A 9 -49.11 -109.06 -3.75
CA GLN A 9 -48.45 -108.45 -2.61
C GLN A 9 -47.15 -107.74 -3.02
N HIS A 10 -46.37 -108.32 -3.93
CA HIS A 10 -45.16 -107.70 -4.48
C HIS A 10 -45.48 -106.46 -5.33
N ALA A 11 -46.57 -106.49 -6.09
CA ALA A 11 -47.07 -105.33 -6.84
C ALA A 11 -47.56 -104.22 -5.89
N GLU A 12 -48.24 -104.55 -4.80
CA GLU A 12 -48.64 -103.62 -3.74
C GLU A 12 -47.44 -102.94 -3.08
N GLN A 13 -46.42 -103.73 -2.70
CA GLN A 13 -45.20 -103.21 -2.09
C GLN A 13 -44.45 -102.26 -3.04
N SER A 14 -44.36 -102.64 -4.32
CA SER A 14 -43.70 -101.83 -5.36
C SER A 14 -44.46 -100.53 -5.62
N LEU A 15 -45.80 -100.58 -5.58
CA LEU A 15 -46.65 -99.40 -5.74
C LEU A 15 -46.47 -98.44 -4.56
N MET A 16 -46.40 -98.95 -3.32
CA MET A 16 -46.09 -98.12 -2.14
C MET A 16 -44.70 -97.48 -2.23
N GLU A 17 -43.68 -98.21 -2.69
CA GLU A 17 -42.32 -97.66 -2.82
C GLU A 17 -42.25 -96.59 -3.92
N LEU A 18 -42.93 -96.80 -5.05
CA LEU A 18 -43.02 -95.83 -6.13
C LEU A 18 -43.76 -94.55 -5.69
N GLN A 19 -44.86 -94.72 -4.93
CA GLN A 19 -45.61 -93.59 -4.34
C GLN A 19 -44.73 -92.79 -3.37
N SER A 20 -43.98 -93.46 -2.49
CA SER A 20 -43.06 -92.78 -1.56
C SER A 20 -41.95 -92.01 -2.29
N ARG A 21 -41.37 -92.60 -3.35
CA ARG A 21 -40.35 -91.92 -4.19
C ARG A 21 -40.93 -90.72 -4.94
N LEU A 22 -42.16 -90.83 -5.44
CA LEU A 22 -42.84 -89.73 -6.12
C LEU A 22 -43.10 -88.56 -5.16
N GLU A 23 -43.61 -88.86 -3.96
CA GLU A 23 -43.86 -87.86 -2.92
C GLU A 23 -42.57 -87.14 -2.51
N LYS A 24 -41.49 -87.88 -2.31
CA LYS A 24 -40.16 -87.31 -2.03
C LYS A 24 -39.65 -86.42 -3.16
N ALA A 25 -39.76 -86.87 -4.41
CA ALA A 25 -39.35 -86.08 -5.57
C ALA A 25 -40.21 -84.82 -5.74
N GLN A 26 -41.51 -84.88 -5.44
CA GLN A 26 -42.40 -83.72 -5.46
C GLN A 26 -42.01 -82.69 -4.39
N GLU A 27 -41.68 -83.14 -3.18
CA GLU A 27 -41.25 -82.24 -2.09
C GLU A 27 -39.88 -81.60 -2.36
N GLU A 28 -38.92 -82.37 -2.87
CA GLU A 28 -37.61 -81.85 -3.29
C GLU A 28 -37.76 -80.82 -4.41
N ASN A 29 -38.60 -81.10 -5.42
CA ASN A 29 -38.85 -80.17 -6.51
C ASN A 29 -39.52 -78.88 -6.01
N ARG A 30 -40.43 -78.99 -5.03
CA ARG A 30 -41.05 -77.83 -4.39
C ARG A 30 -40.02 -76.99 -3.63
N THR A 31 -39.09 -77.63 -2.93
CA THR A 31 -38.01 -76.94 -2.18
C THR A 31 -37.05 -76.23 -3.12
N VAL A 32 -36.57 -76.92 -4.16
CA VAL A 32 -35.68 -76.33 -5.19
C VAL A 32 -36.35 -75.16 -5.90
N ALA A 33 -37.65 -75.25 -6.21
CA ALA A 33 -38.38 -74.14 -6.82
C ALA A 33 -38.41 -72.89 -5.94
N VAL A 34 -38.64 -73.06 -4.63
CA VAL A 34 -38.62 -71.95 -3.65
C VAL A 34 -37.21 -71.37 -3.51
N GLU A 35 -36.19 -72.22 -3.37
CA GLU A 35 -34.80 -71.77 -3.25
C GLU A 35 -34.35 -71.00 -4.50
N LYS A 36 -34.68 -71.51 -5.69
CA LYS A 36 -34.40 -70.81 -6.96
C LYS A 36 -35.08 -69.45 -7.00
N GLN A 37 -36.36 -69.36 -6.63
CA GLN A 37 -37.09 -68.09 -6.59
C GLN A 37 -36.44 -67.10 -5.61
N ASN A 38 -36.03 -67.57 -4.43
CA ASN A 38 -35.32 -66.76 -3.44
C ASN A 38 -33.97 -66.28 -3.95
N LEU A 39 -33.21 -67.16 -4.63
CA LEU A 39 -31.91 -66.81 -5.19
C LEU A 39 -32.05 -65.77 -6.31
N GLU A 40 -33.00 -65.97 -7.22
CA GLU A 40 -33.31 -65.01 -8.28
C GLU A 40 -33.76 -63.66 -7.71
N GLN A 41 -34.55 -63.66 -6.63
CA GLN A 41 -34.95 -62.42 -5.96
C GLN A 41 -33.74 -61.71 -5.35
N LYS A 42 -32.88 -62.43 -4.64
CA LYS A 42 -31.66 -61.87 -4.06
C LYS A 42 -30.72 -61.31 -5.13
N MET A 43 -30.54 -62.02 -6.24
CA MET A 43 -29.77 -61.53 -7.39
C MET A 43 -30.38 -60.26 -7.99
N ARG A 44 -31.71 -60.20 -8.14
CA ARG A 44 -32.40 -58.98 -8.61
C ARG A 44 -32.16 -57.80 -7.67
N ASP A 45 -32.20 -58.03 -6.37
CA ASP A 45 -31.98 -57.00 -5.36
C ASP A 45 -30.53 -56.52 -5.34
N GLU A 46 -29.55 -57.42 -5.45
CA GLU A 46 -28.13 -57.08 -5.56
C GLU A 46 -27.84 -56.29 -6.84
N ILE A 47 -28.38 -56.71 -7.99
CA ILE A 47 -28.26 -55.97 -9.26
C ILE A 47 -28.89 -54.58 -9.15
N SER A 48 -30.05 -54.48 -8.50
CA SER A 48 -30.73 -53.19 -8.26
C SER A 48 -29.88 -52.28 -7.36
N GLY A 49 -29.30 -52.82 -6.28
CA GLY A 49 -28.39 -52.10 -5.39
C GLY A 49 -27.15 -51.59 -6.12
N ALA A 50 -26.50 -52.46 -6.91
CA ALA A 50 -25.33 -52.10 -7.71
C ALA A 50 -25.64 -51.01 -8.74
N LYS A 51 -26.80 -51.07 -9.40
CA LYS A 51 -27.25 -50.04 -10.36
C LYS A 51 -27.47 -48.68 -9.69
N LYS A 52 -28.10 -48.67 -8.51
CA LYS A 52 -28.32 -47.44 -7.74
C LYS A 52 -27.00 -46.80 -7.32
N GLU A 53 -26.06 -47.60 -6.81
CA GLU A 53 -24.75 -47.09 -6.38
C GLU A 53 -23.91 -46.62 -7.57
N ALA A 54 -23.94 -47.33 -8.70
CA ALA A 54 -23.27 -46.89 -9.92
C ALA A 54 -23.83 -45.55 -10.44
N HIS A 55 -25.14 -45.32 -10.32
CA HIS A 55 -25.77 -44.05 -10.67
C HIS A 55 -25.31 -42.93 -9.73
N ARG A 56 -25.35 -43.15 -8.41
CA ARG A 56 -24.89 -42.20 -7.41
C ARG A 56 -23.42 -41.80 -7.61
N LEU A 57 -22.54 -42.79 -7.87
CA LEU A 57 -21.12 -42.53 -8.15
C LEU A 57 -20.92 -41.70 -9.43
N ARG A 58 -21.77 -41.90 -10.45
CA ARG A 58 -21.74 -41.10 -11.67
C ARG A 58 -22.10 -39.64 -11.38
N GLU A 59 -23.15 -39.39 -10.61
CA GLU A 59 -23.56 -38.02 -10.23
C GLU A 59 -22.47 -37.31 -9.42
N LEU A 60 -21.86 -38.00 -8.46
CA LEU A 60 -20.73 -37.47 -7.67
C LEU A 60 -19.53 -37.09 -8.56
N ARG A 61 -19.17 -37.95 -9.53
CA ARG A 61 -18.08 -37.67 -10.47
C ARG A 61 -18.39 -36.45 -11.35
N GLN A 62 -19.59 -36.38 -11.90
CA GLN A 62 -20.00 -35.26 -12.75
C GLN A 62 -20.00 -33.93 -11.98
N GLY A 63 -20.44 -33.94 -10.71
CA GLY A 63 -20.36 -32.79 -9.83
C GLY A 63 -18.91 -32.34 -9.56
N ALA A 64 -18.02 -33.29 -9.28
CA ALA A 64 -16.60 -33.00 -9.05
C ALA A 64 -15.89 -32.46 -10.31
N GLU A 65 -16.18 -33.02 -11.49
CA GLU A 65 -15.63 -32.55 -12.77
C GLU A 65 -16.07 -31.11 -13.10
N SER A 66 -17.32 -30.76 -12.80
CA SER A 66 -17.85 -29.41 -12.95
C SER A 66 -17.13 -28.41 -12.03
N GLU A 67 -16.96 -28.77 -10.75
CA GLU A 67 -16.25 -27.92 -9.78
C GLU A 67 -14.79 -27.73 -10.16
N LEU A 68 -14.12 -28.78 -10.63
CA LEU A 68 -12.73 -28.73 -11.07
C LEU A 68 -12.57 -27.81 -12.29
N SER A 69 -13.52 -27.85 -13.21
CA SER A 69 -13.57 -26.93 -14.36
C SER A 69 -13.74 -25.47 -13.92
N ARG A 70 -14.62 -25.23 -12.94
CA ARG A 70 -14.84 -23.89 -12.36
C ARG A 70 -13.59 -23.36 -11.67
N LEU A 71 -12.90 -24.19 -10.90
CA LEU A 71 -11.65 -23.82 -10.23
C LEU A 71 -10.54 -23.50 -11.24
N LYS A 72 -10.42 -24.29 -12.31
CA LYS A 72 -9.45 -24.04 -13.37
C LYS A 72 -9.66 -22.66 -14.03
N TYR A 73 -10.91 -22.31 -14.32
CA TYR A 73 -11.23 -20.99 -14.86
C TYR A 73 -10.86 -19.87 -13.88
N ALA A 74 -11.18 -20.03 -12.60
CA ALA A 74 -10.81 -19.06 -11.57
C ALA A 74 -9.29 -18.89 -11.44
N GLU A 75 -8.52 -19.97 -11.58
CA GLU A 75 -7.06 -19.93 -11.59
C GLU A 75 -6.51 -19.16 -12.80
N GLU A 76 -7.06 -19.42 -14.00
CA GLU A 76 -6.69 -18.70 -15.23
C GLU A 76 -6.97 -17.20 -15.12
N GLU A 77 -8.12 -16.80 -14.57
CA GLU A 77 -8.46 -15.40 -14.30
C GLU A 77 -7.51 -14.76 -13.29
N LEU A 78 -7.14 -15.48 -12.21
CA LEU A 78 -6.16 -14.98 -11.23
C LEU A 78 -4.78 -14.76 -11.87
N VAL A 79 -4.37 -15.62 -12.79
CA VAL A 79 -3.12 -15.42 -13.55
C VAL A 79 -3.20 -14.15 -14.38
N GLN A 80 -4.31 -13.93 -15.09
CA GLN A 80 -4.51 -12.70 -15.87
C GLN A 80 -4.48 -11.44 -15.00
N VAL A 81 -5.16 -11.46 -13.85
CA VAL A 81 -5.16 -10.36 -12.89
C VAL A 81 -3.75 -10.09 -12.36
N ARG A 82 -2.98 -11.12 -12.01
CA ARG A 82 -1.58 -10.95 -11.58
C ARG A 82 -0.70 -10.33 -12.66
N VAL A 83 -0.89 -10.71 -13.92
CA VAL A 83 -0.16 -10.12 -15.05
C VAL A 83 -0.57 -8.66 -15.24
N ALA A 84 -1.86 -8.35 -15.19
CA ALA A 84 -2.36 -6.99 -15.29
C ALA A 84 -1.82 -6.11 -14.15
N LEU A 85 -1.81 -6.62 -12.92
CA LEU A 85 -1.28 -5.92 -11.75
C LEU A 85 0.22 -5.63 -11.91
N LYS A 86 1.03 -6.63 -12.32
CA LYS A 86 2.47 -6.43 -12.60
C LYS A 86 2.71 -5.39 -13.70
N ARG A 87 1.85 -5.34 -14.71
CA ARG A 87 1.93 -4.32 -15.77
C ARG A 87 1.62 -2.93 -15.19
N ALA A 88 0.54 -2.80 -14.42
CA ALA A 88 0.17 -1.54 -13.78
C ALA A 88 1.25 -1.03 -12.81
N GLU A 89 1.87 -1.91 -12.03
CA GLU A 89 3.01 -1.57 -11.16
C GLU A 89 4.19 -1.03 -11.96
N LYS A 90 4.53 -1.68 -13.08
CA LYS A 90 5.63 -1.25 -13.95
C LYS A 90 5.33 0.10 -14.62
N GLU A 91 4.09 0.31 -15.08
CA GLU A 91 3.66 1.58 -15.67
C GLU A 91 3.68 2.71 -14.63
N MET A 92 3.22 2.44 -13.41
CA MET A 92 3.29 3.40 -12.30
C MET A 92 4.74 3.76 -11.94
N GLN A 93 5.62 2.77 -11.88
CA GLN A 93 7.05 3.01 -11.65
C GLN A 93 7.71 3.78 -12.79
N ALA A 94 7.36 3.50 -14.04
CA ALA A 94 7.87 4.22 -15.20
C ALA A 94 7.37 5.67 -15.28
N GLY A 95 6.17 5.94 -14.75
CA GLY A 95 5.56 7.27 -14.69
C GLY A 95 5.89 8.06 -13.42
N TRP A 96 6.58 7.47 -12.43
CA TRP A 96 6.97 8.19 -11.22
C TRP A 96 8.19 9.07 -11.49
N SER A 97 7.95 10.24 -12.08
CA SER A 97 8.90 11.35 -12.06
C SER A 97 8.47 12.36 -11.01
N VAL A 98 9.43 12.93 -10.28
CA VAL A 98 9.13 14.03 -9.38
C VAL A 98 8.61 15.23 -10.20
N PRO A 99 7.49 15.89 -9.82
CA PRO A 99 6.89 16.93 -10.65
C PRO A 99 7.85 18.09 -10.95
N GLU A 100 7.90 18.56 -12.20
CA GLU A 100 8.72 19.70 -12.63
C GLU A 100 8.44 20.96 -11.80
N ALA A 101 7.18 21.18 -11.42
CA ALA A 101 6.79 22.26 -10.53
C ALA A 101 7.56 22.23 -9.20
N LEU A 102 7.79 21.04 -8.61
CA LEU A 102 8.53 20.93 -7.36
C LEU A 102 9.99 21.36 -7.55
N GLN A 103 10.61 20.99 -8.67
CA GLN A 103 11.97 21.43 -8.99
C GLN A 103 12.06 22.95 -9.05
N MET A 104 11.14 23.60 -9.76
CA MET A 104 11.12 25.06 -9.87
C MET A 104 10.92 25.76 -8.53
N TRP A 105 10.01 25.26 -7.69
CA TRP A 105 9.79 25.82 -6.34
C TRP A 105 10.99 25.64 -5.41
N LEU A 106 11.68 24.49 -5.48
CA LEU A 106 12.91 24.27 -4.72
C LEU A 106 14.04 25.17 -5.20
N GLN A 107 14.17 25.39 -6.51
CA GLN A 107 15.14 26.32 -7.10
C GLN A 107 14.85 27.76 -6.62
N LEU A 108 13.60 28.22 -6.66
CA LEU A 108 13.23 29.53 -6.13
C LEU A 108 13.56 29.65 -4.63
N THR A 109 13.26 28.60 -3.85
CA THR A 109 13.57 28.56 -2.41
C THR A 109 15.07 28.67 -2.16
N HIS A 110 15.89 27.93 -2.91
CA HIS A 110 17.34 28.02 -2.87
C HIS A 110 17.83 29.44 -3.16
N GLU A 111 17.34 30.06 -4.24
CA GLU A 111 17.74 31.42 -4.62
C GLU A 111 17.42 32.46 -3.53
N VAL A 112 16.22 32.38 -2.95
CA VAL A 112 15.82 33.26 -1.85
C VAL A 112 16.71 33.05 -0.63
N GLU A 113 17.01 31.80 -0.27
CA GLU A 113 17.92 31.48 0.82
C GLU A 113 19.35 31.98 0.55
N VAL A 114 19.81 31.95 -0.72
CA VAL A 114 21.09 32.53 -1.13
C VAL A 114 21.15 34.03 -0.91
N GLN A 115 20.08 34.76 -1.24
CA GLN A 115 20.00 36.20 -0.96
C GLN A 115 20.08 36.49 0.54
N TYR A 116 19.31 35.78 1.36
CA TYR A 116 19.34 35.95 2.82
C TYR A 116 20.73 35.69 3.41
N TYR A 117 21.38 34.60 2.98
CA TYR A 117 22.74 34.30 3.40
C TYR A 117 23.72 35.41 3.02
N ASN A 118 23.64 35.93 1.79
CA ASN A 118 24.54 36.97 1.31
C ASN A 118 24.38 38.27 2.11
N ILE A 119 23.13 38.65 2.43
CA ILE A 119 22.84 39.81 3.29
C ILE A 119 23.42 39.59 4.69
N LYS A 120 23.19 38.42 5.31
CA LYS A 120 23.73 38.10 6.64
C LYS A 120 25.26 38.11 6.65
N LYS A 121 25.88 37.56 5.60
CA LYS A 121 27.34 37.56 5.42
C LYS A 121 27.90 38.97 5.33
N GLN A 122 27.36 39.81 4.44
CA GLN A 122 27.81 41.20 4.26
C GLN A 122 27.65 42.00 5.55
N SER A 123 26.55 41.81 6.28
CA SER A 123 26.34 42.45 7.58
C SER A 123 27.42 42.05 8.60
N ALA A 124 27.74 40.76 8.70
CA ALA A 124 28.80 40.28 9.60
C ALA A 124 30.20 40.79 9.21
N GLU A 125 30.50 40.87 7.91
CA GLU A 125 31.76 41.44 7.38
C GLU A 125 31.87 42.94 7.69
N LEU A 126 30.76 43.68 7.55
CA LEU A 126 30.69 45.09 7.92
C LEU A 126 30.88 45.27 9.43
N GLN A 127 30.20 44.47 10.26
CA GLN A 127 30.34 44.51 11.73
C GLN A 127 31.80 44.31 12.15
N LEU A 128 32.52 43.36 11.53
CA LEU A 128 33.94 43.16 11.78
C LEU A 128 34.79 44.35 11.34
N THR A 129 34.49 44.93 10.18
CA THR A 129 35.23 46.09 9.65
C THR A 129 35.09 47.28 10.58
N VAL A 130 33.87 47.61 11.01
CA VAL A 130 33.59 48.70 11.96
C VAL A 130 34.31 48.47 13.29
N ALA A 131 34.22 47.25 13.85
CA ALA A 131 34.89 46.92 15.11
C ALA A 131 36.43 47.06 15.03
N LYS A 132 37.04 46.66 13.90
CA LYS A 132 38.48 46.84 13.65
C LYS A 132 38.87 48.32 13.55
N ASP A 133 38.07 49.12 12.85
CA ASP A 133 38.33 50.55 12.70
C ASP A 133 38.22 51.29 14.03
N GLU A 134 37.26 50.95 14.89
CA GLU A 134 37.14 51.48 16.25
C GLU A 134 38.35 51.11 17.11
N ALA A 135 38.79 49.86 17.06
CA ALA A 135 39.98 49.40 17.78
C ALA A 135 41.26 50.12 17.35
N GLU A 136 41.47 50.29 16.04
CA GLU A 136 42.63 51.04 15.52
C GLU A 136 42.56 52.54 15.87
N LYS A 137 41.37 53.14 15.92
CA LYS A 137 41.20 54.52 16.43
C LYS A 137 41.61 54.63 17.90
N ILE A 138 41.20 53.69 18.76
CA ILE A 138 41.62 53.67 20.17
C ILE A 138 43.13 53.50 20.27
N LYS A 139 43.71 52.54 19.54
CA LYS A 139 45.15 52.29 19.51
C LYS A 139 45.95 53.52 19.10
N LYS A 140 45.53 54.23 18.04
CA LYS A 140 46.15 55.49 17.59
C LYS A 140 46.06 56.60 18.63
N LYS A 141 44.90 56.76 19.29
CA LYS A 141 44.73 57.73 20.39
C LYS A 141 45.64 57.41 21.57
N ARG A 142 45.81 56.13 21.92
CA ARG A 142 46.72 55.67 22.98
C ARG A 142 48.21 55.87 22.65
N SER A 143 48.60 55.79 21.38
CA SER A 143 50.00 56.01 20.94
C SER A 143 50.38 57.48 20.71
N SER A 144 49.41 58.41 20.77
CA SER A 144 49.65 59.84 20.53
C SER A 144 50.18 60.54 21.78
N VAL A 145 51.14 61.46 21.61
CA VAL A 145 51.92 62.12 22.69
C VAL A 145 51.07 62.96 23.66
N PHE A 146 49.84 63.35 23.27
CA PHE A 146 48.87 64.04 24.13
C PHE A 146 47.78 63.11 24.74
N GLY A 147 47.86 61.80 24.51
CA GLY A 147 46.78 60.84 24.79
C GLY A 147 46.68 60.33 26.24
N THR A 148 47.68 60.60 27.09
CA THR A 148 47.77 59.99 28.44
C THR A 148 46.74 60.53 29.44
N LEU A 149 46.12 61.68 29.18
CA LEU A 149 45.13 62.30 30.09
C LEU A 149 43.67 61.87 29.81
N HIS A 150 43.35 61.39 28.61
CA HIS A 150 41.96 61.15 28.16
C HIS A 150 41.59 59.66 27.99
N VAL A 151 42.57 58.76 28.12
CA VAL A 151 42.42 57.30 27.91
C VAL A 151 41.94 56.57 29.18
N ALA A 152 41.76 57.27 30.31
CA ALA A 152 41.39 56.67 31.60
C ALA A 152 39.89 56.32 31.75
N HIS A 153 39.04 56.52 30.73
CA HIS A 153 37.68 55.98 30.73
C HIS A 153 37.70 54.55 30.18
N SER A 154 37.89 53.58 31.07
CA SER A 154 37.93 52.13 30.80
C SER A 154 36.74 51.59 30.00
N SER A 155 35.60 52.28 30.04
CA SER A 155 34.37 51.89 29.35
C SER A 155 34.50 51.78 27.82
N SER A 156 35.34 52.59 27.18
CA SER A 156 35.47 52.60 25.71
C SER A 156 36.27 51.42 25.14
N LEU A 157 37.18 50.84 25.94
CA LEU A 157 37.97 49.67 25.54
C LEU A 157 37.09 48.41 25.62
N ASP A 158 36.39 48.25 26.74
CA ASP A 158 35.51 47.11 26.99
C ASP A 158 34.38 47.04 25.97
N GLU A 159 33.82 48.19 25.56
CA GLU A 159 32.80 48.27 24.51
C GLU A 159 33.33 47.81 23.14
N VAL A 160 34.54 48.23 22.76
CA VAL A 160 35.16 47.80 21.50
C VAL A 160 35.54 46.32 21.53
N ASP A 161 36.04 45.82 22.65
CA ASP A 161 36.33 44.39 22.82
C ASP A 161 35.05 43.55 22.72
N HIS A 162 33.94 44.01 23.31
CA HIS A 162 32.63 43.37 23.16
C HIS A 162 32.19 43.33 21.68
N LYS A 163 32.26 44.46 20.96
CA LYS A 163 31.92 44.53 19.53
C LYS A 163 32.79 43.61 18.66
N ILE A 164 34.07 43.45 18.99
CA ILE A 164 34.97 42.51 18.30
C ILE A 164 34.54 41.06 18.55
N LEU A 165 34.22 40.70 19.79
CA LEU A 165 33.75 39.36 20.12
C LEU A 165 32.42 39.04 19.42
N GLU A 166 31.50 39.99 19.40
CA GLU A 166 30.22 39.86 18.72
C GLU A 166 30.42 39.70 17.20
N ALA A 167 31.25 40.53 16.57
CA ALA A 167 31.56 40.41 15.14
C ALA A 167 32.18 39.05 14.78
N LYS A 168 33.07 38.52 15.64
CA LYS A 168 33.66 37.18 15.47
C LYS A 168 32.60 36.09 15.59
N LYS A 169 31.67 36.22 16.54
CA LYS A 169 30.54 35.30 16.70
C LYS A 169 29.66 35.32 15.45
N SER A 170 29.26 36.49 14.96
CA SER A 170 28.46 36.66 13.74
C SER A 170 29.11 35.98 12.52
N LEU A 171 30.42 36.11 12.34
CA LEU A 171 31.15 35.44 11.25
C LEU A 171 31.23 33.92 11.42
N SER A 172 31.38 33.43 12.65
CA SER A 172 31.32 32.00 12.95
C SER A 172 29.95 31.42 12.62
N GLU A 173 28.87 32.14 12.95
CA GLU A 173 27.50 31.75 12.58
C GLU A 173 27.30 31.71 11.07
N VAL A 174 27.79 32.71 10.34
CA VAL A 174 27.74 32.73 8.85
C VAL A 174 28.50 31.53 8.28
N THR A 175 29.63 31.17 8.87
CA THR A 175 30.42 30.01 8.44
C THR A 175 29.68 28.70 8.69
N ALA A 176 29.08 28.53 9.87
CA ALA A 176 28.28 27.36 10.21
C ALA A 176 27.05 27.24 9.32
N CYS A 177 26.35 28.35 9.08
CA CYS A 177 25.19 28.44 8.20
C CYS A 177 25.54 28.05 6.76
N LEU A 178 26.70 28.49 6.24
CA LEU A 178 27.13 28.08 4.89
C LEU A 178 27.33 26.57 4.79
N ARG A 179 28.01 25.95 5.77
CA ARG A 179 28.27 24.50 5.77
C ARG A 179 26.97 23.71 5.82
N GLU A 180 26.06 24.11 6.71
CA GLU A 180 24.73 23.49 6.82
C GLU A 180 23.98 23.58 5.49
N ARG A 181 23.88 24.79 4.92
CA ARG A 181 23.14 25.04 3.70
C ARG A 181 23.67 24.22 2.53
N LEU A 182 24.98 24.19 2.33
CA LEU A 182 25.60 23.38 1.28
C LEU A 182 25.30 21.89 1.45
N HIS A 183 25.40 21.38 2.68
CA HIS A 183 25.09 19.98 2.98
C HIS A 183 23.61 19.65 2.76
N ARG A 184 22.69 20.48 3.27
CA ARG A 184 21.26 20.26 3.12
C ARG A 184 20.83 20.28 1.65
N TRP A 185 21.27 21.25 0.86
CA TRP A 185 20.92 21.29 -0.56
C TRP A 185 21.50 20.11 -1.34
N GLN A 186 22.72 19.66 -1.01
CA GLN A 186 23.27 18.42 -1.57
C GLN A 186 22.40 17.19 -1.26
N GLN A 187 21.88 17.07 -0.03
CA GLN A 187 20.98 15.96 0.32
C GLN A 187 19.63 16.06 -0.39
N ILE A 188 19.07 17.28 -0.50
CA ILE A 188 17.81 17.51 -1.21
C ILE A 188 17.94 17.10 -2.68
N GLU A 189 18.99 17.54 -3.40
CA GLU A 189 19.22 17.14 -4.80
C GLU A 189 19.36 15.62 -4.94
N LYS A 190 20.06 14.96 -4.00
CA LYS A 190 20.21 13.50 -4.00
C LYS A 190 18.87 12.77 -3.82
N LEU A 191 18.00 13.27 -2.93
CA LEU A 191 16.69 12.66 -2.66
C LEU A 191 15.70 12.93 -3.79
N CYS A 192 15.76 14.12 -4.40
CA CYS A 192 14.85 14.54 -5.45
C CYS A 192 15.25 14.06 -6.85
N GLY A 193 16.54 13.80 -7.10
CA GLY A 193 17.03 13.30 -8.38
C GLY A 193 17.14 14.35 -9.49
N PHE A 194 17.12 15.64 -9.16
CA PHE A 194 17.26 16.75 -10.10
C PHE A 194 18.10 17.90 -9.53
N PRO A 195 18.71 18.75 -10.38
CA PRO A 195 19.50 19.89 -9.92
C PRO A 195 18.62 21.04 -9.39
N VAL A 196 19.03 21.59 -8.26
CA VAL A 196 18.43 22.74 -7.59
C VAL A 196 19.42 23.89 -7.48
N VAL A 197 20.67 23.62 -7.08
CA VAL A 197 21.70 24.66 -6.84
C VAL A 197 22.15 25.30 -8.15
N ASN A 198 22.29 24.50 -9.20
CA ASN A 198 22.57 25.01 -10.55
C ASN A 198 21.25 25.23 -11.29
N ASN A 199 20.82 26.48 -11.36
CA ASN A 199 19.52 26.86 -11.92
C ASN A 199 19.62 28.16 -12.75
N SER A 200 18.49 28.60 -13.32
CA SER A 200 18.39 29.75 -14.22
C SER A 200 18.44 31.12 -13.51
N GLY A 201 18.54 31.12 -12.18
CA GLY A 201 18.63 32.30 -11.32
C GLY A 201 17.26 32.88 -10.94
N LEU A 202 17.27 33.65 -9.84
CA LEU A 202 16.07 34.25 -9.26
C LEU A 202 15.16 34.98 -10.27
N PRO A 203 15.67 35.87 -11.16
CA PRO A 203 14.79 36.62 -12.06
C PRO A 203 14.00 35.73 -13.03
N ASN A 204 14.65 34.70 -13.59
CA ASN A 204 14.03 33.78 -14.54
C ASN A 204 12.98 32.92 -13.82
N LEU A 205 13.35 32.34 -12.66
CA LEU A 205 12.44 31.55 -11.84
C LEU A 205 11.20 32.34 -11.41
N THR A 206 11.38 33.59 -10.98
CA THR A 206 10.24 34.45 -10.62
C THR A 206 9.37 34.78 -11.83
N ALA A 207 9.97 35.04 -12.99
CA ALA A 207 9.21 35.28 -14.21
C ALA A 207 8.38 34.04 -14.57
N THR A 208 8.97 32.84 -14.61
CA THR A 208 8.22 31.63 -14.98
C THR A 208 7.15 31.25 -13.96
N LEU A 209 7.46 31.27 -12.65
CA LEU A 209 6.53 30.84 -11.60
C LEU A 209 5.37 31.84 -11.36
N TYR A 210 5.60 33.14 -11.58
CA TYR A 210 4.60 34.18 -11.32
C TYR A 210 3.99 34.80 -12.58
N SER A 211 4.34 34.33 -13.79
CA SER A 211 3.77 34.84 -15.06
C SER A 211 2.24 34.76 -15.12
N ASP A 212 1.62 33.75 -14.49
CA ASP A 212 0.16 33.56 -14.54
C ASP A 212 -0.62 34.33 -13.45
N HIS A 213 0.06 35.01 -12.51
CA HIS A 213 -0.59 35.70 -11.38
C HIS A 213 -0.10 37.15 -11.22
N SER A 214 -0.70 38.03 -12.04
CA SER A 214 -0.57 39.50 -12.00
C SER A 214 -0.91 40.19 -10.65
N TRP A 215 -1.20 39.48 -9.56
CA TRP A 215 -1.79 40.05 -8.34
C TRP A 215 -0.93 39.95 -7.08
N VAL A 216 0.33 39.47 -7.14
CA VAL A 216 1.20 39.42 -5.94
C VAL A 216 2.64 39.83 -6.23
N VAL A 217 2.85 41.07 -6.67
CA VAL A 217 4.17 41.71 -6.58
C VAL A 217 4.03 42.99 -5.76
N MET A 218 4.15 42.85 -4.44
CA MET A 218 4.74 43.94 -3.66
C MET A 218 6.25 43.70 -3.64
N PRO A 219 7.06 44.60 -4.20
CA PRO A 219 8.51 44.55 -4.04
C PRO A 219 8.83 44.61 -2.54
N ARG A 220 9.49 43.59 -1.99
CA ARG A 220 9.96 43.57 -0.59
C ARG A 220 11.12 44.54 -0.33
N VAL A 221 11.14 45.71 -0.97
CA VAL A 221 12.20 46.73 -0.77
C VAL A 221 12.01 47.57 0.50
N SER A 222 10.99 47.30 1.31
CA SER A 222 10.76 48.07 2.53
C SER A 222 10.05 47.25 3.60
N VAL A 223 10.71 46.19 4.06
CA VAL A 223 10.43 45.65 5.41
C VAL A 223 11.57 46.12 6.31
N PRO A 224 11.30 46.95 7.33
CA PRO A 224 12.35 47.43 8.23
C PRO A 224 12.98 46.25 8.99
N PRO A 225 14.25 46.36 9.43
CA PRO A 225 14.92 45.27 10.11
C PRO A 225 14.19 44.99 11.43
N TYR A 226 13.87 43.73 11.70
CA TYR A 226 13.47 43.31 13.04
C TYR A 226 14.56 43.76 14.04
N PRO A 227 14.20 44.36 15.20
CA PRO A 227 15.19 44.75 16.18
C PRO A 227 15.90 43.51 16.72
N ILE A 228 17.23 43.55 16.69
CA ILE A 228 18.13 42.63 17.36
C ILE A 228 17.92 42.82 18.86
N ALA A 229 17.42 41.78 19.54
CA ALA A 229 17.29 41.77 20.98
C ALA A 229 18.68 41.72 21.64
N GLY A 230 19.09 42.85 22.21
CA GLY A 230 20.24 42.99 23.09
C GLY A 230 20.11 44.29 23.88
N GLY A 231 19.79 44.19 25.17
CA GLY A 231 19.70 45.34 26.08
C GLY A 231 18.62 45.15 27.12
N VAL A 232 19.04 44.71 28.31
CA VAL A 232 18.26 44.69 29.55
C VAL A 232 17.88 46.12 29.96
N ASP A 233 16.61 46.40 30.23
CA ASP A 233 16.11 47.11 31.43
C ASP A 233 14.57 47.08 31.46
N ASP A 234 14.03 47.14 32.68
CA ASP A 234 12.72 46.71 33.14
C ASP A 234 11.45 47.44 32.62
N LEU A 235 10.30 46.76 32.83
CA LEU A 235 8.90 47.24 32.89
C LEU A 235 8.11 47.40 31.57
N ASP A 236 7.46 46.33 31.11
CA ASP A 236 6.03 46.09 31.39
C ASP A 236 5.57 44.76 30.75
N GLU A 237 4.62 44.13 31.43
CA GLU A 237 4.08 42.78 31.28
C GLU A 237 3.31 42.57 29.97
N ASP A 238 3.95 41.95 28.96
CA ASP A 238 3.27 41.06 27.99
C ASP A 238 4.28 40.40 27.01
N THR A 239 4.64 39.14 27.26
CA THR A 239 5.28 38.25 26.26
C THR A 239 4.77 36.81 26.50
N PRO A 240 4.67 35.97 25.45
CA PRO A 240 3.41 35.43 24.92
C PRO A 240 3.26 33.93 25.23
N PRO A 241 2.12 33.28 24.91
CA PRO A 241 2.12 31.83 24.87
C PRO A 241 2.95 31.35 23.67
N ILE A 242 4.03 30.64 24.01
CA ILE A 242 4.76 29.70 23.17
C ILE A 242 3.77 28.79 22.42
N ILE A 243 3.99 28.68 21.11
CA ILE A 243 3.23 27.89 20.14
C ILE A 243 3.09 26.42 20.61
N PRO A 244 1.87 25.84 20.67
CA PRO A 244 1.70 24.42 20.43
C PRO A 244 1.62 24.22 18.92
N GLN A 245 2.70 23.66 18.41
CA GLN A 245 2.79 22.66 17.36
C GLN A 245 1.59 22.57 16.42
N PHE A 246 1.88 22.70 15.12
CA PHE A 246 1.09 22.14 14.03
C PHE A 246 0.49 20.81 14.48
N THR A 247 -0.79 20.83 14.87
CA THR A 247 -1.61 19.65 14.76
C THR A 247 -1.61 19.37 13.28
N SER A 248 -0.88 18.33 12.92
CA SER A 248 -1.13 17.60 11.70
C SER A 248 -2.59 17.19 11.77
N ALA A 249 -3.48 18.05 11.30
CA ALA A 249 -4.68 17.60 10.66
C ALA A 249 -4.15 16.76 9.49
N ALA A 250 -4.01 15.47 9.75
CA ALA A 250 -4.11 14.46 8.74
C ALA A 250 -5.44 14.74 8.02
N SER A 251 -5.39 15.63 7.02
CA SER A 251 -6.18 15.46 5.83
C SER A 251 -5.64 14.16 5.25
N LEU A 252 -6.16 13.05 5.78
CA LEU A 252 -6.40 11.86 5.01
C LEU A 252 -7.15 12.36 3.79
N MET A 253 -6.40 12.67 2.73
CA MET A 253 -6.88 12.57 1.36
C MET A 253 -7.26 11.10 1.24
N ARG A 254 -8.49 10.82 1.68
CA ARG A 254 -9.21 9.60 1.38
C ARG A 254 -9.14 9.52 -0.14
N PRO A 255 -8.59 8.44 -0.73
CA PRO A 255 -8.73 8.26 -2.16
C PRO A 255 -10.23 8.33 -2.46
N PRO A 256 -10.66 8.93 -3.58
CA PRO A 256 -12.06 8.86 -3.96
C PRO A 256 -12.41 7.37 -3.94
N VAL A 257 -13.36 7.01 -3.08
CA VAL A 257 -13.98 5.69 -3.12
C VAL A 257 -14.51 5.61 -4.53
N ALA A 258 -13.82 4.85 -5.37
CA ALA A 258 -14.38 4.39 -6.63
C ALA A 258 -15.76 3.86 -6.24
N GLN A 259 -16.81 4.50 -6.76
CA GLN A 259 -18.14 3.94 -6.72
C GLN A 259 -17.94 2.46 -7.05
N GLN A 260 -18.25 1.59 -6.08
CA GLN A 260 -18.60 0.22 -6.41
C GLN A 260 -19.80 0.36 -7.34
N GLN A 261 -19.52 0.46 -8.63
CA GLN A 261 -20.35 -0.20 -9.61
C GLN A 261 -20.38 -1.63 -9.11
N TYR A 262 -21.48 -1.96 -8.44
CA TYR A 262 -21.94 -3.32 -8.38
C TYR A 262 -21.83 -3.82 -9.80
N VAL A 263 -20.82 -4.65 -10.07
CA VAL A 263 -20.85 -5.50 -11.24
C VAL A 263 -22.06 -6.36 -11.00
N SER A 264 -23.20 -5.95 -11.55
CA SER A 264 -24.40 -6.74 -11.59
C SER A 264 -23.99 -8.04 -12.28
N PHE A 265 -23.88 -9.11 -11.50
CA PHE A 265 -23.88 -10.44 -12.07
C PHE A 265 -25.11 -10.51 -13.00
N PRO A 266 -24.96 -10.94 -14.26
CA PRO A 266 -26.14 -11.28 -15.04
C PRO A 266 -26.94 -12.30 -14.22
N PRO A 267 -28.27 -12.20 -14.16
CA PRO A 267 -29.07 -13.24 -13.52
C PRO A 267 -28.70 -14.57 -14.19
N GLN A 268 -28.55 -15.62 -13.38
CA GLN A 268 -28.43 -16.98 -13.89
C GLN A 268 -29.50 -17.17 -14.99
N PRO A 269 -29.17 -17.74 -16.16
CA PRO A 269 -30.22 -18.15 -17.07
C PRO A 269 -31.10 -19.12 -16.31
N ALA A 270 -32.39 -18.76 -16.19
CA ALA A 270 -33.41 -19.61 -15.61
C ALA A 270 -33.24 -21.02 -16.18
N GLY A 271 -33.20 -22.01 -15.30
CA GLY A 271 -33.03 -23.41 -15.67
C GLY A 271 -33.88 -23.74 -16.89
N LEU A 272 -33.23 -24.33 -17.89
CA LEU A 272 -33.91 -24.92 -19.04
C LEU A 272 -35.07 -25.79 -18.54
N PRO A 273 -36.27 -25.69 -19.11
CA PRO A 273 -37.37 -26.56 -18.73
C PRO A 273 -36.96 -28.01 -19.00
N ALA A 274 -37.24 -28.88 -18.03
CA ALA A 274 -36.97 -30.31 -18.11
C ALA A 274 -37.44 -30.89 -19.45
N PRO A 275 -36.68 -31.83 -20.07
CA PRO A 275 -37.12 -32.45 -21.31
C PRO A 275 -38.43 -33.21 -21.06
N ARG A 276 -39.45 -32.93 -21.89
CA ARG A 276 -40.72 -33.66 -21.89
C ARG A 276 -40.45 -35.16 -22.06
N PRO A 277 -41.15 -36.04 -21.33
CA PRO A 277 -41.07 -37.47 -21.59
C PRO A 277 -41.59 -37.76 -23.00
N ALA A 278 -40.78 -38.45 -23.80
CA ALA A 278 -41.17 -38.91 -25.12
C ALA A 278 -42.32 -39.92 -24.97
N LEU A 279 -43.46 -39.61 -25.60
CA LEU A 279 -44.53 -40.57 -25.82
C LEU A 279 -44.00 -41.72 -26.70
N PRO A 280 -44.32 -42.98 -26.38
CA PRO A 280 -43.99 -44.09 -27.26
C PRO A 280 -44.80 -43.95 -28.55
N ARG A 281 -44.11 -43.96 -29.70
CA ARG A 281 -44.76 -44.07 -31.02
C ARG A 281 -45.20 -45.53 -31.26
N PRO A 282 -46.28 -45.72 -32.04
CA PRO A 282 -46.95 -47.01 -32.24
C PRO A 282 -46.12 -48.03 -32.98
#